data_AF-A0A0Q4CGB3-F1
#
_entry.id   AF-A0A0Q4CGB3-F1
#
_cell.length_a   1.000
_cell.length_b   1.000
_cell.length_c   1.000
_cell.angle_alpha   90.00
_cell.angle_beta   90.00
_cell.angle_gamma   90.00
#
_symmetry.space_group_name_H-M   'P 1'
#
loop_
_entity.id
_entity.type
_entity.pdbx_description
1 polymer ?
#
loop_
_entity_poly.entity_id
_entity_poly.type
_entity_poly.pdbx_seq_one_letter_code
_entity_poly.pdbx_strand_id
1 'polypeptide(L)'
;MKLKFLYLIFLLLSCKNDKKAILLADREAPLGWIYLKIYDDKSFEFISQGMVRDKNIYQGTYEFKNDTLYFKYKDSIPKAGSKAIINNGFIGYLNGSYPESIQIKLNHLSNKN
;
A
#
# COMPACT_ATOMS: atom_id res chain seq x y z
N MET A 1 -38.07 14.62 21.67
CA MET A 1 -36.93 15.48 21.28
C MET A 1 -35.54 14.94 21.66
N LYS A 2 -35.37 13.69 22.15
CA LYS A 2 -34.04 13.19 22.58
C LYS A 2 -33.33 12.27 21.57
N LEU A 3 -34.04 11.68 20.61
CA LEU A 3 -33.45 10.72 19.64
C LEU A 3 -32.78 11.38 18.42
N LYS A 4 -33.24 12.57 18.00
CA LYS A 4 -32.67 13.29 16.83
C LYS A 4 -31.25 13.82 17.09
N PHE A 5 -30.91 14.12 18.34
CA PHE A 5 -29.57 14.58 18.72
C PHE A 5 -28.52 13.46 18.63
N LEU A 6 -28.94 12.20 18.84
CA LEU A 6 -28.04 11.04 18.79
C LEU A 6 -27.54 10.74 17.37
N TYR A 7 -28.39 10.91 16.36
CA TYR A 7 -28.02 10.78 14.95
C TYR A 7 -27.00 11.84 14.49
N LEU A 8 -27.09 13.04 15.05
CA LEU A 8 -26.16 14.13 14.73
C LEU A 8 -24.74 13.85 15.27
N ILE A 9 -24.64 13.19 16.43
CA ILE A 9 -23.36 12.76 17.02
C ILE A 9 -22.71 11.63 16.20
N PHE A 10 -23.51 10.69 15.69
CA PHE A 10 -23.01 9.61 14.82
C PHE A 10 -22.45 10.11 13.48
N LEU A 11 -23.01 11.19 12.93
CA LEU A 11 -22.52 11.80 11.68
C LEU A 11 -21.16 12.52 11.87
N LEU A 12 -20.90 13.09 13.04
CA LEU A 12 -19.62 13.77 13.35
C LEU A 12 -18.48 12.80 13.65
N LEU A 13 -18.77 11.55 14.03
CA LEU A 13 -17.76 10.50 14.23
C LEU A 13 -17.29 9.85 12.92
N SER A 14 -17.96 10.12 11.80
CA SER A 14 -17.51 9.68 10.46
C SER A 14 -16.43 10.61 9.91
N CYS A 15 -15.44 10.96 10.74
CA CYS A 15 -14.23 11.60 10.28
C CYS A 15 -13.37 10.49 9.64
N LYS A 16 -13.43 10.35 8.32
CA LYS A 16 -12.47 9.52 7.59
C LYS A 16 -11.12 10.20 7.75
N ASN A 17 -10.25 9.66 8.61
CA ASN A 17 -8.85 10.04 8.61
C ASN A 17 -8.30 9.71 7.22
N ASP A 18 -8.11 10.74 6.41
CA ASP A 18 -7.47 10.60 5.10
C ASP A 18 -6.03 10.14 5.35
N LYS A 19 -5.75 8.90 4.97
CA LYS A 19 -4.44 8.28 5.17
C LYS A 19 -3.40 9.02 4.33
N LYS A 20 -2.33 9.48 4.97
CA LYS A 20 -1.27 10.19 4.25
C LYS A 20 -0.31 9.19 3.62
N ALA A 21 -0.21 9.20 2.30
CA ALA A 21 0.78 8.38 1.60
C ALA A 21 2.19 8.89 1.93
N ILE A 22 3.03 7.99 2.43
CA ILE A 22 4.43 8.26 2.77
C ILE A 22 5.40 7.55 1.82
N LEU A 23 4.96 6.53 1.10
CA LEU A 23 5.69 6.00 -0.03
C LEU A 23 4.74 5.65 -1.16
N LEU A 24 5.14 6.03 -2.37
CA LEU A 24 4.47 5.68 -3.61
C LEU A 24 5.52 5.07 -4.54
N ALA A 25 5.20 3.92 -5.12
CA ALA A 25 6.02 3.32 -6.15
C ALA A 25 5.14 2.69 -7.22
N ASP A 26 5.61 2.71 -8.47
CA ASP A 26 4.89 2.14 -9.58
C ASP A 26 5.80 1.53 -10.64
N ARG A 27 5.20 0.69 -11.47
CA ARG A 27 5.76 0.30 -12.76
C ARG A 27 4.65 0.37 -13.78
N GLU A 28 4.87 1.19 -14.79
CA GLU A 28 4.07 1.20 -16.00
C GLU A 28 4.66 0.21 -17.01
N ALA A 29 3.82 -0.65 -17.56
CA ALA A 29 4.22 -1.60 -18.58
C ALA A 29 3.16 -1.67 -19.69
N PRO A 30 3.53 -2.11 -20.91
CA PRO A 30 2.59 -2.14 -22.04
C PRO A 30 1.32 -2.96 -21.80
N LEU A 31 1.35 -3.90 -20.85
CA LEU A 31 0.26 -4.86 -20.59
C LEU A 31 -0.36 -4.72 -19.20
N GLY A 32 0.02 -3.70 -18.44
CA GLY A 32 -0.54 -3.46 -17.11
C GLY A 32 0.30 -2.54 -16.24
N TRP A 33 -0.24 -2.24 -15.07
CA TRP A 33 0.35 -1.35 -14.10
C TRP A 33 0.38 -2.00 -12.73
N ILE A 34 1.45 -1.72 -12.00
CA ILE A 34 1.57 -2.07 -10.59
C ILE A 34 1.80 -0.79 -9.81
N TYR A 35 1.05 -0.65 -8.72
CA TYR A 35 1.19 0.46 -7.80
C TYR A 35 1.33 -0.07 -6.39
N LEU A 36 2.26 0.50 -5.64
CA LEU A 36 2.37 0.35 -4.20
C LEU A 36 2.14 1.71 -3.55
N LYS A 37 1.20 1.74 -2.60
CA LYS A 37 0.95 2.87 -1.71
C LYS A 37 1.18 2.43 -0.28
N ILE A 38 2.04 3.14 0.43
CA ILE A 38 2.29 2.94 1.86
C ILE A 38 1.87 4.21 2.60
N TYR A 39 1.14 4.03 3.68
CA TYR A 39 0.55 5.11 4.47
C TYR A 39 1.23 5.26 5.84
N ASP A 40 1.10 6.43 6.45
CA ASP A 40 1.66 6.75 7.77
C ASP A 40 1.07 5.94 8.93
N ASP A 41 -0.14 5.40 8.76
CA ASP A 41 -0.85 4.55 9.73
C ASP A 41 -0.39 3.08 9.73
N LYS A 42 0.74 2.77 9.08
CA LYS A 42 1.27 1.40 8.88
C LYS A 42 0.45 0.51 7.95
N SER A 43 -0.55 1.05 7.23
CA SER A 43 -1.27 0.31 6.20
C SER A 43 -0.64 0.49 4.82
N PHE A 44 -0.99 -0.40 3.90
CA PHE A 44 -0.56 -0.31 2.50
C PHE A 44 -1.62 -0.86 1.54
N GLU A 45 -1.46 -0.49 0.27
CA GLU A 45 -2.20 -1.06 -0.86
C GLU A 45 -1.22 -1.43 -1.98
N PHE A 46 -1.25 -2.69 -2.38
CA PHE A 46 -0.61 -3.17 -3.60
C PHE A 46 -1.68 -3.41 -4.66
N ILE A 47 -1.57 -2.73 -5.79
CA ILE A 47 -2.57 -2.73 -6.85
C ILE A 47 -1.92 -3.34 -8.08
N SER A 48 -2.54 -4.39 -8.62
CA SER A 48 -2.15 -5.00 -9.89
C SER A 48 -3.31 -4.90 -10.86
N GLN A 49 -3.09 -4.21 -11.98
CA GLN A 49 -4.10 -4.03 -13.02
C GLN A 49 -3.51 -4.42 -14.37
N GLY A 50 -4.15 -5.36 -15.06
CA GLY A 50 -3.82 -5.67 -16.45
C GLY A 50 -4.61 -4.78 -17.40
N MET A 51 -4.18 -4.68 -18.67
CA MET A 51 -4.91 -3.88 -19.66
C MET A 51 -6.34 -4.38 -19.93
N VAL A 52 -6.57 -5.69 -19.82
CA VAL A 52 -7.86 -6.36 -20.09
C VAL A 52 -8.47 -6.98 -18.82
N ARG A 53 -7.74 -6.98 -17.70
CA ARG A 53 -8.14 -7.64 -16.45
C ARG A 53 -8.55 -6.63 -15.41
N ASP A 54 -9.51 -7.04 -14.57
CA ASP A 54 -9.93 -6.24 -13.43
C ASP A 54 -8.77 -5.94 -12.48
N LYS A 55 -8.89 -4.79 -11.83
CA LYS A 55 -7.96 -4.29 -10.83
C LYS A 55 -8.02 -5.18 -9.58
N ASN A 56 -6.90 -5.81 -9.24
CA ASN A 56 -6.75 -6.50 -7.97
C ASN A 56 -6.10 -5.56 -6.95
N ILE A 57 -6.73 -5.42 -5.79
CA ILE A 57 -6.21 -4.61 -4.68
C ILE A 57 -5.91 -5.53 -3.51
N TYR A 58 -4.65 -5.57 -3.11
CA TYR A 58 -4.15 -6.33 -1.98
C TYR A 58 -3.80 -5.35 -0.87
N GLN A 59 -4.50 -5.46 0.26
CA GLN A 59 -4.35 -4.53 1.38
C GLN A 59 -3.82 -5.25 2.61
N GLY A 60 -3.24 -4.48 3.52
CA GLY A 60 -2.74 -5.02 4.78
C GLY A 60 -1.96 -4.00 5.58
N THR A 61 -1.13 -4.51 6.48
CA THR A 61 -0.16 -3.70 7.23
C THR A 61 1.27 -4.04 6.82
N TYR A 62 2.19 -3.10 7.04
CA TYR A 62 3.60 -3.33 6.76
C TYR A 62 4.45 -3.12 8.01
N GLU A 63 5.63 -3.74 8.00
CA GLU A 63 6.73 -3.45 8.89
C GLU A 63 7.95 -3.07 8.05
N PHE A 64 8.62 -1.98 8.41
CA PHE A 64 9.86 -1.54 7.76
C PHE A 64 11.02 -1.71 8.73
N LYS A 65 12.02 -2.49 8.33
CA LYS A 65 13.25 -2.72 9.10
C LYS A 65 14.45 -2.53 8.19
N ASN A 66 15.30 -1.58 8.53
CA ASN A 66 16.47 -1.16 7.74
C ASN A 66 16.06 -0.69 6.33
N ASP A 67 16.20 -1.54 5.33
CA ASP A 67 15.86 -1.33 3.93
C ASP A 67 14.71 -2.24 3.47
N THR A 68 14.20 -3.08 4.36
CA THR A 68 13.32 -4.19 4.01
C THR A 68 11.89 -3.92 4.49
N LEU A 69 10.93 -4.02 3.57
CA LEU A 69 9.50 -4.01 3.82
C LEU A 69 8.98 -5.45 3.97
N TYR A 70 8.22 -5.68 5.04
CA TYR A 70 7.51 -6.92 5.30
C TYR A 70 6.01 -6.64 5.25
N PHE A 71 5.29 -7.28 4.33
CA PHE A 71 3.87 -7.07 4.11
C PHE A 71 3.04 -8.18 4.75
N LYS A 72 2.09 -7.80 5.60
CA LYS A 72 1.07 -8.67 6.14
C LYS A 72 -0.26 -8.40 5.45
N TYR A 73 -0.54 -9.18 4.41
CA TYR A 73 -1.79 -9.09 3.67
C TYR A 73 -2.98 -9.57 4.51
N LYS A 74 -4.14 -8.96 4.30
CA LYS A 74 -5.38 -9.32 4.99
C LYS A 74 -6.01 -10.59 4.41
N ASP A 75 -6.16 -10.64 3.08
CA ASP A 75 -6.98 -11.66 2.41
C ASP A 75 -6.14 -12.63 1.57
N SER A 76 -5.34 -12.10 0.64
CA SER A 76 -4.51 -12.91 -0.25
C SER A 76 -3.15 -12.25 -0.53
N ILE A 77 -2.16 -13.07 -0.88
CA ILE A 77 -0.80 -12.61 -1.18
C ILE A 77 -0.66 -12.53 -2.71
N PRO A 78 -0.22 -11.39 -3.27
CA PRO A 78 0.04 -11.30 -4.70
C PRO A 78 1.21 -12.20 -5.10
N LYS A 79 1.24 -12.58 -6.38
CA LYS A 79 2.32 -13.40 -6.93
C LYS A 79 3.72 -12.76 -6.82
N ALA A 80 3.79 -11.44 -6.64
CA ALA A 80 5.02 -10.71 -6.37
C ALA A 80 5.64 -11.05 -5.00
N GLY A 81 4.87 -11.54 -4.04
CA GLY A 81 5.37 -11.94 -2.71
C GLY A 81 4.96 -10.99 -1.58
N SER A 82 5.56 -11.19 -0.42
CA SER A 82 5.25 -10.49 0.84
C SER A 82 6.43 -9.79 1.49
N LYS A 83 7.59 -9.77 0.81
CA LYS A 83 8.79 -9.11 1.28
C LYS A 83 9.38 -8.29 0.14
N ALA A 84 9.90 -7.11 0.42
CA ALA A 84 10.60 -6.31 -0.59
C ALA A 84 11.78 -5.54 0.00
N ILE A 85 12.80 -5.29 -0.81
CA ILE A 85 13.97 -4.47 -0.45
C ILE A 85 13.88 -3.15 -1.20
N ILE A 86 14.10 -2.05 -0.48
CA ILE A 86 14.27 -0.72 -1.04
C ILE A 86 15.74 -0.54 -1.40
N ASN A 87 16.05 -0.37 -2.69
CA ASN A 87 17.42 -0.12 -3.13
C ASN A 87 17.43 0.74 -4.41
N ASN A 88 18.36 1.69 -4.49
CA ASN A 88 18.61 2.52 -5.68
C ASN A 88 17.35 3.19 -6.28
N GLY A 89 16.40 3.61 -5.45
CA GLY A 89 15.15 4.23 -5.91
C GLY A 89 14.10 3.24 -6.42
N PHE A 90 14.27 1.95 -6.15
CA PHE A 90 13.33 0.89 -6.49
C PHE A 90 12.93 0.07 -5.27
N ILE A 91 11.80 -0.60 -5.39
CA ILE A 91 11.32 -1.63 -4.46
C ILE A 91 11.34 -2.95 -5.21
N GLY A 92 12.30 -3.80 -4.86
CA GLY A 92 12.43 -5.15 -5.40
C GLY A 92 11.70 -6.13 -4.50
N TYR A 93 10.61 -6.71 -4.99
CA TYR A 93 9.93 -7.80 -4.29
C TYR A 93 10.78 -9.07 -4.32
N LEU A 94 10.80 -9.74 -3.17
CA LEU A 94 11.42 -11.03 -2.93
C LEU A 94 10.30 -12.04 -2.68
N ASN A 95 10.67 -13.33 -2.51
CA ASN A 95 9.79 -14.43 -2.06
C ASN A 95 8.45 -14.64 -2.80
N GLY A 96 8.26 -13.99 -3.95
CA GLY A 96 7.18 -14.24 -4.88
C GLY A 96 7.49 -15.35 -5.87
N SER A 97 6.47 -15.68 -6.67
CA SER A 97 6.57 -16.64 -7.79
C SER A 97 7.30 -16.07 -9.01
N TYR A 98 7.51 -14.75 -9.07
CA TYR A 98 8.25 -14.09 -10.14
C TYR A 98 8.90 -12.80 -9.58
N PRO A 99 10.02 -12.33 -10.17
CA PRO A 99 10.67 -11.10 -9.73
C PRO A 99 9.83 -9.87 -10.14
N GLU A 100 9.51 -9.01 -9.18
CA GLU A 100 8.83 -7.74 -9.44
C GLU A 100 9.66 -6.59 -8.88
N SER A 101 9.84 -5.54 -9.68
CA SER A 101 10.56 -4.33 -9.26
C SER A 101 9.78 -3.10 -9.70
N ILE A 102 9.51 -2.20 -8.76
CA ILE A 102 8.73 -0.98 -9.01
C ILE A 102 9.55 0.25 -8.61
N GLN A 103 9.43 1.32 -9.37
CA GLN A 103 10.18 2.55 -9.16
C GLN A 103 9.51 3.42 -8.11
N ILE A 104 10.29 3.93 -7.16
CA ILE A 104 9.83 4.85 -6.14
C ILE A 104 9.59 6.23 -6.76
N LYS A 105 8.39 6.76 -6.57
CA LYS A 105 7.99 8.12 -6.98
C LYS A 105 7.95 9.09 -5.80
N LEU A 106 7.67 8.58 -4.60
CA LEU A 106 7.63 9.33 -3.34
C LEU A 106 8.25 8.47 -2.23
N ASN A 107 9.14 9.06 -1.43
CA ASN A 107 9.70 8.38 -0.27
C ASN A 107 9.87 9.32 0.94
N HIS A 108 9.01 9.13 1.92
CA HIS A 108 9.04 9.75 3.24
C HIS A 108 9.14 8.68 4.35
N LEU A 109 9.61 7.46 4.03
CA LEU A 109 9.92 6.43 5.04
C LEU A 109 11.12 6.80 5.92
N SER A 110 11.77 7.94 5.67
CA SER A 110 12.91 8.44 6.45
C SER A 110 12.67 8.28 7.94
N ASN A 111 13.56 7.50 8.56
CA ASN A 111 13.74 7.42 10.00
C ASN A 111 13.71 8.84 10.57
N LYS A 112 12.75 9.11 11.45
CA LYS A 112 13.03 10.04 12.54
C LYS A 112 14.16 9.38 13.35
N ASN A 113 15.40 9.73 13.02
CA ASN A 113 16.46 9.70 14.02
C ASN A 113 16.13 10.76 15.07
#